data_AF-A0AAV4BZ54-F1
#
_entry.id   AF-A0AAV4BZ54-F1
#
_cell.length_a   1.000
_cell.length_b   1.000
_cell.length_c   1.000
_cell.angle_alpha   90.00
_cell.angle_beta   90.00
_cell.angle_gamma   90.00
#
_symmetry.space_group_name_H-M   'P 1'
#
loop_
_entity.id
_entity.type
_entity.pdbx_description
1 polymer ?
#
loop_
_entity_poly.entity_id
_entity_poly.type
_entity_poly.pdbx_seq_one_letter_code
_entity_poly.pdbx_strand_id
1 'polypeptide(L)'
;MKSILVFLEEYKCGKARLLTMLKESDDPVVKTVQPSLKTGRKWKVTEAVDEAKECLKIKRSVYDLLPSNANLVRWGKKDDPTCPLCQGR
;
A
#
# COMPACT_ATOMS: atom_id res chain seq x y z
N MET A 1 -23.43 -17.69 6.79
CA MET A 1 -22.34 -17.60 5.77
C MET A 1 -21.65 -16.24 5.74
N LYS A 2 -22.38 -15.11 5.66
CA LYS A 2 -21.79 -13.75 5.68
C LYS A 2 -20.88 -13.45 6.89
N SER A 3 -21.24 -13.92 8.08
CA SER A 3 -20.47 -13.73 9.31
C SER A 3 -19.04 -14.33 9.27
N ILE A 4 -18.88 -15.49 8.61
CA ILE A 4 -17.58 -16.18 8.52
C ILE A 4 -16.61 -15.42 7.62
N LEU A 5 -17.12 -14.82 6.53
CA LEU A 5 -16.30 -14.05 5.60
C LEU A 5 -15.77 -12.76 6.25
N VAL A 6 -16.64 -12.05 6.98
CA VAL A 6 -16.26 -10.84 7.73
C VAL A 6 -15.17 -11.16 8.75
N PHE A 7 -15.34 -12.23 9.54
CA PHE A 7 -14.32 -12.63 10.51
C PHE A 7 -12.97 -12.97 9.86
N LEU A 8 -13.00 -13.70 8.73
CA LEU A 8 -11.78 -14.06 8.02
C LEU A 8 -11.07 -12.81 7.45
N GLU A 9 -11.84 -11.84 6.97
CA GLU A 9 -11.32 -10.58 6.46
C GLU A 9 -10.70 -9.74 7.58
N GLU A 10 -11.39 -9.56 8.69
CA GLU A 10 -10.86 -8.86 9.88
C GLU A 10 -9.58 -9.54 10.39
N TYR A 11 -9.55 -10.87 10.45
CA TYR A 11 -8.36 -11.63 10.82
C TYR A 11 -7.18 -11.33 9.89
N LYS A 12 -7.39 -11.36 8.57
CA LYS A 12 -6.34 -11.09 7.58
C LYS A 12 -5.85 -9.65 7.68
N CYS A 13 -6.77 -8.69 7.78
CA CYS A 13 -6.46 -7.28 7.95
C CYS A 13 -5.64 -7.03 9.22
N GLY A 14 -6.03 -7.62 10.35
CA GLY A 14 -5.31 -7.50 11.62
C GLY A 14 -3.88 -8.05 11.53
N LYS A 15 -3.69 -9.21 10.88
CA LYS A 15 -2.36 -9.81 10.68
C LYS A 15 -1.49 -8.97 9.74
N ALA A 16 -2.04 -8.50 8.63
CA ALA A 16 -1.31 -7.63 7.69
C ALA A 16 -0.88 -6.32 8.37
N ARG A 17 -1.80 -5.68 9.11
CA ARG A 17 -1.50 -4.47 9.89
C ARG A 17 -0.37 -4.70 10.88
N LEU A 18 -0.44 -5.75 11.68
CA LEU A 18 0.61 -6.07 12.66
C LEU A 18 1.96 -6.31 11.98
N LEU A 19 1.99 -7.06 10.86
CA LEU A 19 3.24 -7.29 10.14
C LEU A 19 3.86 -5.98 9.67
N THR A 20 3.06 -5.10 9.07
CA THR A 20 3.53 -3.81 8.57
C THR A 20 4.03 -2.93 9.70
N MET A 21 3.31 -2.86 10.83
CA MET A 21 3.74 -2.09 12.01
C MET A 21 5.08 -2.57 12.58
N LEU A 22 5.34 -3.88 12.57
CA LEU A 22 6.61 -4.44 13.05
C LEU A 22 7.75 -4.20 12.04
N LYS A 23 7.51 -4.45 10.74
CA LYS A 23 8.50 -4.25 9.67
C LYS A 23 8.90 -2.79 9.49
N GLU A 24 7.94 -1.88 9.60
CA GLU A 24 8.10 -0.46 9.33
C GLU A 24 8.28 0.37 10.62
N SER A 25 8.44 -0.28 11.77
CA SER A 25 8.70 0.40 13.03
C SER A 25 9.95 1.29 12.96
N ASP A 26 9.90 2.49 13.52
CA ASP A 26 11.08 3.36 13.64
C ASP A 26 12.08 2.85 14.68
N ASP A 27 11.62 2.03 15.64
CA ASP A 27 12.47 1.43 16.66
C ASP A 27 13.35 0.31 16.04
N PRO A 28 14.69 0.43 16.11
CA PRO A 28 15.61 -0.52 15.50
C PRO A 28 15.54 -1.91 16.16
N VAL A 29 15.23 -2.00 17.45
CA VAL A 29 15.10 -3.27 18.18
C VAL A 29 13.87 -4.02 17.69
N VAL A 30 12.73 -3.33 17.59
CA VAL A 30 11.48 -3.91 17.08
C VAL A 30 11.66 -4.38 15.64
N LYS A 31 12.29 -3.56 14.81
CA LYS A 31 12.59 -3.90 13.40
C LYS A 31 13.60 -5.04 13.28
N THR A 32 14.51 -5.23 14.22
CA THR A 32 15.48 -6.35 14.16
C THR A 32 14.85 -7.67 14.62
N VAL A 33 14.09 -7.64 15.71
CA VAL A 33 13.54 -8.87 16.31
C VAL A 33 12.39 -9.45 15.49
N GLN A 34 11.51 -8.60 14.94
CA GLN A 34 10.36 -8.96 14.08
C GLN A 34 9.83 -10.40 14.27
N PRO A 35 9.02 -10.66 15.31
CA PRO A 35 8.56 -12.01 15.59
C PRO A 35 7.75 -12.60 14.43
N SER A 36 7.99 -13.88 14.12
CA SER A 36 7.28 -14.57 13.05
C SER A 36 5.78 -14.64 13.36
N LEU A 37 4.95 -14.05 12.51
CA LEU A 37 3.50 -14.11 12.69
C LEU A 37 2.98 -15.50 12.31
N LYS A 38 2.32 -16.17 13.27
CA LYS A 38 1.60 -17.40 12.99
C LYS A 38 0.36 -17.09 12.14
N THR A 39 0.39 -17.59 10.91
CA THR A 39 -0.76 -17.67 10.01
C THR A 39 -1.03 -19.12 9.63
N GLY A 40 -2.25 -19.40 9.17
CA GLY A 40 -2.65 -20.75 8.77
C GLY A 40 -1.87 -21.30 7.57
N ARG A 41 -2.16 -22.55 7.20
CA ARG A 41 -1.55 -23.21 6.03
C ARG A 41 -1.95 -22.56 4.70
N LYS A 42 -3.22 -22.14 4.58
CA LYS A 42 -3.80 -21.65 3.31
C LYS A 42 -3.41 -20.21 2.95
N TRP A 43 -2.86 -19.44 3.89
CA TRP A 43 -2.58 -18.03 3.66
C TRP A 43 -1.40 -17.56 4.51
N LYS A 44 -0.44 -16.91 3.85
CA LYS A 44 0.75 -16.32 4.47
C LYS A 44 0.67 -14.80 4.37
N VAL A 45 0.82 -14.15 5.52
CA VAL A 45 0.73 -12.69 5.63
C VAL A 45 1.87 -11.98 4.91
N THR A 46 3.08 -12.57 4.91
CA THR A 46 4.26 -11.99 4.27
C THR A 46 4.05 -11.90 2.77
N GLU A 47 3.68 -13.00 2.13
CA GLU A 47 3.41 -13.08 0.69
C GLU A 47 2.32 -12.08 0.28
N ALA A 48 1.20 -12.06 1.01
CA ALA A 48 0.10 -11.15 0.69
C ALA A 48 0.47 -9.66 0.84
N VAL A 49 1.24 -9.32 1.87
CA VAL A 49 1.71 -7.93 2.07
C VAL A 49 2.75 -7.55 1.01
N ASP A 50 3.66 -8.45 0.68
CA ASP A 50 4.69 -8.20 -0.34
C ASP A 50 4.04 -8.03 -1.72
N GLU A 51 3.08 -8.89 -2.09
CA GLU A 51 2.27 -8.74 -3.32
C GLU A 51 1.51 -7.40 -3.35
N ALA A 52 0.88 -7.01 -2.23
CA ALA A 52 0.18 -5.73 -2.14
C ALA A 52 1.14 -4.53 -2.30
N LYS A 53 2.37 -4.63 -1.77
CA LYS A 53 3.41 -3.60 -1.94
C LYS A 53 3.87 -3.52 -3.40
N GLU A 54 4.06 -4.65 -4.08
CA GLU A 54 4.39 -4.65 -5.51
C GLU A 54 3.26 -4.05 -6.35
N CYS A 55 2.00 -4.41 -6.07
CA CYS A 55 0.84 -3.78 -6.68
C CYS A 55 0.81 -2.25 -6.49
N LEU A 56 1.14 -1.77 -5.28
CA LEU A 56 1.21 -0.34 -4.98
C LEU A 56 2.32 0.35 -5.78
N LYS A 57 3.50 -0.26 -5.87
CA LYS A 57 4.62 0.25 -6.67
C LYS A 57 4.23 0.41 -8.14
N ILE A 58 3.63 -0.63 -8.74
CA ILE A 58 3.19 -0.60 -10.14
C ILE A 58 2.17 0.52 -10.35
N LYS A 59 1.17 0.64 -9.48
CA LYS A 59 0.18 1.73 -9.56
C LYS A 59 0.88 3.08 -9.54
N ARG A 60 1.76 3.33 -8.57
CA ARG A 60 2.48 4.60 -8.46
C ARG A 60 3.30 4.90 -9.72
N SER A 61 4.03 3.91 -10.24
CA SER A 61 4.79 4.07 -11.48
C SER A 61 3.90 4.41 -12.68
N VAL A 62 2.75 3.73 -12.84
CA VAL A 62 1.81 4.04 -13.92
C VAL A 62 1.26 5.45 -13.76
N TYR A 63 0.84 5.85 -12.56
CA TYR A 63 0.29 7.18 -12.33
C TYR A 63 1.32 8.30 -12.50
N ASP A 64 2.59 8.06 -12.15
CA ASP A 64 3.68 9.02 -12.38
C ASP A 64 4.03 9.20 -13.87
N LEU A 65 3.64 8.24 -14.74
CA LEU A 65 3.86 8.27 -16.19
C LEU A 65 2.67 8.81 -17.00
N LEU A 66 1.50 8.96 -16.37
CA LEU A 66 0.33 9.54 -17.06
C LEU A 66 0.52 11.04 -17.27
N PRO A 67 0.06 11.63 -18.39
CA PRO A 67 0.11 13.06 -18.65
C PRO A 67 -0.96 13.83 -17.82
N SER A 68 -0.93 13.67 -16.50
CA SER A 68 -1.70 14.50 -15.58
C SER A 68 -1.11 15.90 -15.53
N ASN A 69 -1.91 16.94 -15.25
CA ASN A 69 -1.37 18.30 -15.15
C ASN A 69 -0.24 18.40 -14.11
N ALA A 70 -0.33 17.66 -12.99
CA ALA A 70 0.74 17.59 -12.00
C ALA A 70 2.03 16.98 -12.58
N ASN A 71 1.93 15.88 -13.34
CA ASN A 71 3.10 15.26 -13.95
C ASN A 71 3.68 16.10 -15.09
N LEU A 72 2.84 16.76 -15.89
CA LEU A 72 3.29 17.67 -16.94
C LEU A 72 4.12 18.83 -16.38
N VAL A 73 3.73 19.37 -15.22
CA VAL A 73 4.55 20.36 -14.49
C VAL A 73 5.83 19.74 -13.98
N ARG A 74 5.76 18.55 -13.35
CA ARG A 74 6.95 17.82 -12.88
C ARG A 74 7.95 17.53 -14.01
N TRP A 75 7.48 17.32 -15.23
CA TRP A 75 8.30 17.10 -16.43
C TRP A 75 8.74 18.39 -17.14
N GLY A 76 8.35 19.57 -16.64
CA GLY A 76 8.67 20.86 -17.25
C GLY A 76 7.97 21.11 -18.59
N LYS A 77 6.80 20.48 -18.82
CA LYS A 77 5.98 20.67 -20.04
C LYS A 77 4.88 21.71 -19.87
N LYS A 78 4.60 22.14 -18.63
CA LYS A 78 3.60 23.15 -18.28
C LYS A 78 4.04 23.86 -17.01
N ASP A 79 3.63 25.11 -16.82
CA ASP A 79 4.00 25.89 -15.63
C ASP A 79 3.00 25.70 -14.47
N ASP A 80 1.73 25.41 -14.77
CA ASP A 80 0.64 25.35 -13.78
C ASP A 80 -0.05 23.96 -13.74
N PRO A 81 -0.10 23.30 -12.57
CA PRO A 81 -0.74 21.99 -12.41
C PRO A 81 -2.27 22.08 -12.39
N THR A 82 -2.84 23.28 -12.40
CA THR A 82 -4.29 23.48 -12.39
C THR A 82 -4.92 22.89 -13.65
N CYS A 83 -5.96 22.09 -13.44
CA CYS A 83 -6.76 21.54 -14.51
C CYS A 83 -7.84 22.56 -14.90
N PRO A 84 -7.90 22.97 -16.19
CA PRO A 84 -8.86 23.97 -16.64
C PRO A 84 -10.32 23.49 -16.49
N LEU A 85 -10.55 22.18 -16.40
CA LEU A 85 -11.88 21.59 -16.28
C LEU A 85 -12.38 21.48 -14.84
N CYS A 86 -11.49 21.29 -13.85
CA CYS A 86 -11.90 21.17 -12.44
C CYS A 86 -11.50 22.35 -11.56
N GLN A 87 -10.69 23.30 -12.04
CA GLN A 87 -10.34 24.55 -11.34
C GLN A 87 -9.87 24.35 -9.87
N GLY A 88 -9.30 23.18 -9.54
CA GLY A 88 -8.82 22.87 -8.20
C GLY A 88 -9.90 22.51 -7.17
N ARG A 89 -11.12 22.13 -7.61
CA ARG A 89 -12.12 21.48 -6.74
C ARG A 89 -11.72 20.08 -6.30
#